data_AF-A0A6L6XGA2-F1
#
_entry.id   AF-A0A6L6XGA2-F1
#
_cell.length_a   1.000
_cell.length_b   1.000
_cell.length_c   1.000
_cell.angle_alpha   90.00
_cell.angle_beta   90.00
_cell.angle_gamma   90.00
#
_symmetry.space_group_name_H-M   'P 1'
#
loop_
_entity.id
_entity.type
_entity.pdbx_description
1 polymer ?
#
loop_
_entity_poly.entity_id
_entity_poly.type
_entity_poly.pdbx_seq_one_letter_code
_entity_poly.pdbx_strand_id
1 'polypeptide(L)'
;MKKTDRLLPVVTIVIYYGEKVWDAATSLHGILDIPAEMAPYVNDYRMLLVEARQNNLYFHNGNNQDLFNLFEILLDQNNSIRDKKEKAIEYTKEHEVSDMILKTVAGAANCKIDFAALKQEGGNSMWSVFEETAKEGEARGEVRGKAEGIIDTCYDLGLPEEDILQRLQVKLDISLQAAQEYIRVFGKSTV
;
A
#
# COMPACT_ATOMS: atom_id res chain seq x y z
N MET A 1 5.10 -48.91 -7.93
CA MET A 1 3.62 -48.89 -8.04
C MET A 1 3.15 -50.18 -8.68
N LYS A 2 2.10 -50.79 -8.13
CA LYS A 2 1.39 -51.95 -8.69
C LYS A 2 0.28 -51.46 -9.62
N LYS A 3 -0.20 -52.34 -10.52
CA LYS A 3 -1.31 -52.05 -11.45
C LYS A 3 -2.62 -51.65 -10.74
N THR A 4 -2.78 -52.07 -9.49
CA THR A 4 -3.96 -51.78 -8.65
C THR A 4 -3.82 -50.49 -7.86
N ASP A 5 -2.63 -49.90 -7.79
CA ASP A 5 -2.42 -48.68 -7.01
C ASP A 5 -3.17 -47.53 -7.68
N ARG A 6 -4.02 -46.85 -6.91
CA ARG A 6 -4.66 -45.60 -7.31
C ARG A 6 -4.06 -44.49 -6.47
N LEU A 7 -3.48 -43.49 -7.12
CA LEU A 7 -3.03 -42.28 -6.45
C LEU A 7 -4.23 -41.40 -6.10
N LEU A 8 -4.12 -40.67 -5.00
CA LEU A 8 -5.10 -39.64 -4.67
C LEU A 8 -4.87 -38.44 -5.60
N PRO A 9 -5.92 -37.91 -6.25
CA PRO A 9 -5.79 -36.70 -7.04
C PRO A 9 -5.45 -35.53 -6.11
N VAL A 10 -4.50 -34.70 -6.53
CA VAL A 10 -4.13 -33.46 -5.83
C VAL A 10 -4.51 -32.30 -6.73
N VAL A 11 -5.24 -31.33 -6.17
CA VAL A 11 -5.57 -30.06 -6.83
C VAL A 11 -4.84 -28.94 -6.10
N THR A 12 -4.03 -28.19 -6.82
CA THR A 12 -3.29 -27.04 -6.29
C THR A 12 -3.92 -25.76 -6.82
N ILE A 13 -4.35 -24.89 -5.90
CA ILE A 13 -4.89 -23.56 -6.21
C ILE A 13 -3.92 -22.54 -5.62
N VAL A 14 -3.55 -21.55 -6.41
CA VAL A 14 -2.71 -20.43 -5.99
C VAL A 14 -3.60 -19.23 -5.73
N ILE A 15 -3.59 -18.73 -4.49
CA ILE A 15 -4.32 -17.52 -4.12
C ILE A 15 -3.33 -16.36 -4.11
N TYR A 16 -3.52 -15.41 -5.02
CA TYR A 16 -2.69 -14.22 -5.14
C TYR A 16 -3.42 -13.01 -4.55
N TYR A 17 -2.84 -12.41 -3.51
CA TYR A 17 -3.40 -11.25 -2.79
C TYR A 17 -2.46 -10.03 -2.89
N GLY A 18 -1.67 -9.95 -3.96
CA GLY A 18 -0.81 -8.78 -4.18
C GLY A 18 -1.60 -7.53 -4.58
N GLU A 19 -1.00 -6.36 -4.34
CA GLU A 19 -1.61 -5.07 -4.69
C GLU A 19 -1.75 -4.87 -6.21
N LYS A 20 -0.83 -5.43 -7.00
CA LYS A 20 -0.79 -5.30 -8.45
C LYS A 20 -1.67 -6.35 -9.13
N VAL A 21 -2.02 -6.10 -10.38
CA VAL A 21 -2.62 -7.13 -11.24
C VAL A 21 -1.58 -8.21 -11.49
N TRP A 22 -1.96 -9.48 -11.34
CA TRP A 22 -1.11 -10.57 -11.81
C TRP A 22 -0.89 -10.47 -13.33
N ASP A 23 0.37 -10.31 -13.74
CA ASP A 23 0.77 -10.10 -15.13
C ASP A 23 1.69 -11.20 -15.67
N ALA A 24 1.91 -12.27 -14.90
CA ALA A 24 2.76 -13.38 -15.28
C ALA A 24 1.97 -14.56 -15.88
N ALA A 25 2.69 -15.48 -16.54
CA ALA A 25 2.09 -16.67 -17.12
C ALA A 25 1.49 -17.61 -16.05
N THR A 26 0.37 -18.25 -16.40
CA THR A 26 -0.35 -19.23 -15.57
C THR A 26 -0.18 -20.66 -16.08
N SER A 27 0.77 -20.91 -16.98
CA SER A 27 1.12 -22.25 -17.44
C SER A 27 2.64 -22.39 -17.57
N LEU A 28 3.14 -23.62 -17.48
CA LEU A 28 4.57 -23.88 -17.59
C LEU A 28 5.13 -23.42 -18.94
N HIS A 29 4.39 -23.62 -20.02
CA HIS A 29 4.81 -23.16 -21.35
C HIS A 29 4.89 -21.64 -21.45
N GLY A 30 4.09 -20.89 -20.70
CA GLY A 30 4.19 -19.43 -20.69
C GLY A 30 5.36 -18.88 -19.86
N ILE A 31 6.01 -19.72 -19.04
CA ILE A 31 7.15 -19.34 -18.20
C ILE A 31 8.48 -19.76 -18.84
N LEU A 32 8.51 -20.94 -19.47
CA LEU A 32 9.72 -21.50 -20.07
C LEU A 32 9.93 -20.98 -21.49
N ASP A 33 11.19 -20.70 -21.83
CA ASP A 33 11.60 -20.49 -23.21
C ASP A 33 11.78 -21.86 -23.90
N ILE A 34 10.71 -22.38 -24.51
CA ILE A 34 10.67 -23.71 -25.12
C ILE A 34 10.78 -23.60 -26.64
N PRO A 35 11.80 -24.22 -27.27
CA PRO A 35 11.86 -24.32 -28.73
C PRO A 35 10.63 -25.04 -29.30
N ALA A 36 10.10 -24.59 -30.44
CA ALA A 36 8.86 -25.13 -31.03
C ALA A 36 8.89 -26.65 -31.27
N GLU A 37 10.06 -27.20 -31.64
CA GLU A 37 10.26 -28.64 -31.84
C GLU A 37 10.14 -29.45 -30.54
N MET A 38 10.40 -28.82 -29.39
CA MET A 38 10.36 -29.46 -28.07
C MET A 38 9.01 -29.34 -27.37
N ALA A 39 8.15 -28.40 -27.80
CA ALA A 39 6.86 -28.14 -27.16
C ALA A 39 5.96 -29.39 -27.00
N PRO A 40 5.90 -30.35 -27.96
CA PRO A 40 5.09 -31.57 -27.80
C PRO A 40 5.59 -32.53 -26.70
N TYR A 41 6.85 -32.39 -26.29
CA TYR A 41 7.50 -33.28 -25.32
C TYR A 41 7.53 -32.69 -23.90
N VAL A 42 7.20 -31.41 -23.74
CA VAL A 42 7.16 -30.73 -22.45
C VAL A 42 5.72 -30.66 -21.96
N ASN A 43 5.46 -31.17 -20.77
CA ASN A 43 4.14 -31.08 -20.15
C ASN A 43 3.78 -29.62 -19.84
N ASP A 44 2.62 -29.15 -20.28
CA ASP A 44 2.12 -27.83 -19.92
C ASP A 44 1.29 -27.90 -18.62
N TYR A 45 1.96 -27.74 -17.48
CA TYR A 45 1.27 -27.68 -16.19
C TYR A 45 0.57 -26.33 -16.02
N ARG A 46 -0.74 -26.37 -15.80
CA ARG A 46 -1.55 -25.17 -15.57
C ARG A 46 -1.61 -24.81 -14.08
N MET A 47 -1.38 -23.54 -13.79
CA MET A 47 -1.61 -22.93 -12.48
C MET A 47 -3.07 -22.48 -12.38
N LEU A 48 -3.81 -23.06 -11.43
CA LEU A 48 -5.14 -22.57 -11.08
C LEU A 48 -4.97 -21.34 -10.18
N LEU A 49 -4.89 -20.17 -10.81
CA LEU A 49 -4.71 -18.89 -10.12
C LEU A 49 -6.07 -18.28 -9.75
N VAL A 50 -6.18 -17.84 -8.51
CA VAL A 50 -7.28 -17.04 -7.98
C VAL A 50 -6.69 -15.74 -7.44
N GLU A 51 -7.11 -14.60 -7.98
CA GLU A 51 -6.74 -13.31 -7.42
C GLU A 51 -7.74 -12.92 -6.33
N ALA A 52 -7.25 -12.66 -5.11
CA ALA A 52 -8.10 -12.43 -3.94
C ALA A 52 -9.01 -11.19 -4.05
N ARG A 53 -8.61 -10.22 -4.89
CA ARG A 53 -9.41 -9.04 -5.24
C ARG A 53 -10.62 -9.34 -6.14
N GLN A 54 -10.71 -10.55 -6.70
CA GLN A 54 -11.84 -10.95 -7.54
C GLN A 54 -12.89 -11.64 -6.66
N ASN A 55 -14.09 -11.07 -6.61
CA ASN A 55 -15.19 -11.60 -5.80
C ASN A 55 -16.16 -12.50 -6.58
N ASN A 56 -15.88 -12.80 -7.84
CA ASN A 56 -16.77 -13.59 -8.71
C ASN A 56 -16.83 -15.09 -8.35
N LEU A 57 -16.28 -15.47 -7.19
CA LEU A 57 -16.21 -16.84 -6.69
C LEU A 57 -17.39 -17.15 -5.76
N TYR A 58 -17.90 -18.37 -5.88
CA TYR A 58 -18.95 -18.85 -5.01
C TYR A 58 -18.35 -19.62 -3.83
N PHE A 59 -18.49 -19.07 -2.62
CA PHE A 59 -18.05 -19.71 -1.39
C PHE A 59 -19.24 -20.21 -0.58
N HIS A 60 -19.15 -21.43 -0.04
CA HIS A 60 -20.12 -21.95 0.93
C HIS A 60 -19.88 -21.47 2.37
N ASN A 61 -18.65 -21.05 2.68
CA ASN A 61 -18.25 -20.60 4.01
C ASN A 61 -18.31 -19.08 4.09
N GLY A 62 -19.07 -18.53 5.03
CA GLY A 62 -19.23 -17.08 5.21
C GLY A 62 -17.93 -16.34 5.49
N ASN A 63 -17.03 -16.92 6.30
CA ASN A 63 -15.72 -16.32 6.57
C ASN A 63 -14.87 -16.19 5.30
N ASN A 64 -14.98 -17.15 4.37
CA ASN A 64 -14.29 -17.05 3.08
C ASN A 64 -14.94 -15.99 2.18
N GLN A 65 -16.27 -15.83 2.23
CA GLN A 65 -16.94 -14.73 1.53
C GLN A 65 -16.44 -13.38 2.06
N ASP A 66 -16.42 -13.19 3.37
CA ASP A 66 -15.95 -11.95 4.01
C ASP A 66 -14.48 -11.67 3.70
N LEU A 67 -13.64 -12.70 3.70
CA LEU A 67 -12.23 -12.58 3.37
C LEU A 67 -12.03 -12.00 1.96
N PHE A 68 -12.71 -12.57 0.97
CA PHE A 68 -12.57 -12.15 -0.43
C PHE A 68 -13.24 -10.81 -0.72
N ASN A 69 -14.39 -10.52 -0.10
CA ASN A 69 -15.05 -9.22 -0.22
C ASN A 69 -14.19 -8.10 0.39
N LEU A 70 -13.57 -8.34 1.55
CA LEU A 70 -12.63 -7.37 2.13
C LEU A 70 -11.36 -7.20 1.30
N PHE A 71 -10.84 -8.26 0.68
CA PHE A 71 -9.72 -8.13 -0.25
C PHE A 71 -10.08 -7.33 -1.50
N GLU A 72 -11.26 -7.54 -2.08
CA GLU A 72 -11.74 -6.72 -3.20
C GLU A 72 -11.78 -5.23 -2.82
N ILE A 73 -12.35 -4.90 -1.66
CA ILE A 73 -12.45 -3.51 -1.19
C ILE A 73 -11.05 -2.89 -1.01
N LEU A 74 -10.13 -3.60 -0.36
CA LEU A 74 -8.83 -3.04 0.03
C LEU A 74 -7.81 -3.05 -1.10
N LEU A 75 -7.84 -4.05 -1.97
CA LEU A 75 -6.93 -4.19 -3.11
C LEU A 75 -7.44 -3.49 -4.38
N ASP A 76 -8.63 -2.89 -4.37
CA ASP A 76 -9.14 -2.10 -5.49
C ASP A 76 -8.15 -0.99 -5.87
N GLN A 77 -7.82 -0.81 -7.15
CA GLN A 77 -6.83 0.21 -7.55
C GLN A 77 -7.47 1.56 -7.89
N ASN A 78 -8.80 1.62 -7.96
CA ASN A 78 -9.52 2.78 -8.46
C ASN A 78 -9.91 3.77 -7.35
N ASN A 79 -10.13 3.28 -6.12
CA ASN A 79 -10.53 4.09 -4.98
C ASN A 79 -9.34 4.61 -4.17
N SER A 80 -9.54 5.75 -3.50
CA SER A 80 -8.53 6.29 -2.59
C SER A 80 -8.37 5.40 -1.35
N ILE A 81 -7.22 5.47 -0.68
CA ILE A 81 -6.98 4.73 0.59
C ILE A 81 -8.09 5.01 1.62
N ARG A 82 -8.61 6.25 1.64
CA ARG A 82 -9.70 6.65 2.53
C ARG A 82 -10.99 5.91 2.21
N ASP A 83 -11.42 5.91 0.96
CA ASP A 83 -12.69 5.30 0.54
C ASP A 83 -12.68 3.78 0.77
N LYS A 84 -11.53 3.14 0.54
CA LYS A 84 -11.35 1.72 0.84
C LYS A 84 -11.50 1.41 2.32
N LYS A 85 -10.88 2.23 3.19
CA LYS A 85 -11.01 2.08 4.64
C LYS A 85 -12.47 2.25 5.07
N GLU A 86 -13.16 3.26 4.57
CA GLU A 86 -14.56 3.53 4.91
C GLU A 86 -15.49 2.40 4.48
N LYS A 87 -15.37 1.92 3.24
CA LYS A 87 -16.10 0.74 2.73
C LYS A 87 -15.80 -0.52 3.53
N ALA A 88 -14.55 -0.73 3.93
CA ALA A 88 -14.16 -1.88 4.74
C ALA A 88 -14.78 -1.83 6.14
N ILE A 89 -14.87 -0.64 6.75
CA ILE A 89 -15.55 -0.44 8.04
C ILE A 89 -17.04 -0.75 7.91
N GLU A 90 -17.70 -0.17 6.90
CA GLU A 90 -19.12 -0.36 6.63
C GLU A 90 -19.44 -1.85 6.43
N TYR A 91 -18.71 -2.51 5.52
CA TYR A 91 -18.84 -3.95 5.27
C TYR A 91 -18.67 -4.77 6.55
N THR A 92 -17.62 -4.46 7.35
CA THR A 92 -17.31 -5.17 8.59
C THR A 92 -18.44 -5.06 9.62
N LYS A 93 -19.09 -3.90 9.72
CA LYS A 93 -20.21 -3.66 10.64
C LYS A 93 -21.47 -4.39 10.17
N GLU A 94 -21.78 -4.33 8.88
CA GLU A 94 -22.98 -4.95 8.31
C GLU A 94 -22.95 -6.48 8.38
N HIS A 95 -21.78 -7.07 8.18
CA HIS A 95 -21.62 -8.53 8.06
C HIS A 95 -21.10 -9.20 9.35
N GLU A 96 -20.92 -8.44 10.43
CA GLU A 96 -20.37 -8.92 11.71
C GLU A 96 -19.08 -9.74 11.53
N VAL A 97 -18.17 -9.25 10.68
CA VAL A 97 -17.01 -10.03 10.23
C VAL A 97 -16.12 -10.44 11.41
N SER A 98 -15.72 -11.71 11.42
CA SER A 98 -14.93 -12.26 12.52
C SER A 98 -13.55 -11.62 12.65
N ASP A 99 -13.06 -11.53 13.89
CA ASP A 99 -11.76 -10.94 14.22
C ASP A 99 -10.58 -11.63 13.52
N MET A 100 -10.69 -12.94 13.31
CA MET A 100 -9.69 -13.73 12.59
C MET A 100 -9.56 -13.29 11.13
N ILE A 101 -10.68 -13.00 10.46
CA ILE A 101 -10.67 -12.54 9.07
C ILE A 101 -10.07 -11.14 8.97
N LEU A 102 -10.49 -10.22 9.84
CA LEU A 102 -9.95 -8.87 9.89
C LEU A 102 -8.41 -8.87 10.05
N LYS A 103 -7.89 -9.67 10.98
CA LYS A 103 -6.44 -9.83 11.18
C LYS A 103 -5.73 -10.45 9.97
N THR A 104 -6.37 -11.42 9.32
CA THR A 104 -5.81 -12.09 8.14
C THR A 104 -5.67 -11.11 6.98
N VAL A 105 -6.71 -10.32 6.72
CA VAL A 105 -6.72 -9.30 5.68
C VAL A 105 -5.68 -8.21 5.96
N ALA A 106 -5.59 -7.74 7.21
CA ALA A 106 -4.59 -6.76 7.63
C ALA A 106 -3.16 -7.18 7.29
N GLY A 107 -2.81 -8.41 7.66
CA GLY A 107 -1.48 -8.96 7.44
C GLY A 107 -1.18 -9.22 5.97
N ALA A 108 -2.16 -9.74 5.22
CA ALA A 108 -1.96 -10.13 3.82
C ALA A 108 -1.93 -8.94 2.85
N ALA A 109 -2.80 -7.95 3.04
CA ALA A 109 -2.90 -6.78 2.15
C ALA A 109 -1.87 -5.69 2.48
N ASN A 110 -0.91 -5.93 3.39
CA ASN A 110 0.03 -4.95 3.95
C ASN A 110 -0.62 -3.61 4.32
N CYS A 111 -1.89 -3.68 4.70
CA CYS A 111 -2.69 -2.54 5.03
C CYS A 111 -2.23 -2.07 6.40
N LYS A 112 -1.60 -0.88 6.47
CA LYS A 112 -1.36 -0.16 7.74
C LYS A 112 -2.69 0.37 8.33
N ILE A 113 -3.73 -0.47 8.30
CA ILE A 113 -5.06 -0.17 8.79
C ILE A 113 -5.12 -0.74 10.20
N ASP A 114 -5.35 0.13 11.18
CA ASP A 114 -5.57 -0.29 12.55
C ASP A 114 -7.00 -0.84 12.70
N PHE A 115 -7.14 -2.16 12.62
CA PHE A 115 -8.45 -2.82 12.72
C PHE A 115 -9.11 -2.66 14.10
N ALA A 116 -8.35 -2.31 15.15
CA ALA A 116 -8.91 -1.95 16.45
C ALA A 116 -9.71 -0.63 16.37
N ALA A 117 -9.28 0.31 15.50
CA ALA A 117 -10.03 1.54 15.21
C ALA A 117 -11.32 1.24 14.40
N LEU A 118 -11.28 0.30 13.44
CA LEU A 118 -12.45 -0.03 12.60
C LEU A 118 -13.63 -0.61 13.42
N LYS A 119 -13.35 -1.37 14.49
CA LYS A 119 -14.38 -1.85 15.44
C LYS A 119 -14.88 -0.77 16.40
N GLN A 120 -14.06 0.21 16.75
CA GLN A 120 -14.44 1.30 17.67
C GLN A 120 -15.17 2.46 16.99
N GLU A 121 -14.93 2.71 15.70
CA GLU A 121 -15.56 3.78 14.90
C GLU A 121 -17.04 3.51 14.56
N GLY A 122 -17.73 2.65 15.32
CA GLY A 122 -19.20 2.62 15.41
C GLY A 122 -19.80 3.93 15.93
N GLY A 123 -19.00 4.82 16.52
CA GLY A 123 -19.40 6.17 16.86
C GLY A 123 -18.19 7.09 16.93
N ASN A 124 -18.12 8.04 15.99
CA ASN A 124 -17.45 9.35 16.10
C ASN A 124 -16.22 9.42 17.05
N SER A 125 -14.99 9.21 16.56
CA SER A 125 -13.82 9.24 17.44
C SER A 125 -12.53 9.64 16.72
N MET A 126 -11.87 10.69 17.24
CA MET A 126 -10.42 10.94 17.43
C MET A 126 -9.36 10.54 16.38
N TRP A 127 -9.58 9.55 15.51
CA TRP A 127 -8.66 9.13 14.45
C TRP A 127 -8.49 10.19 13.35
N SER A 128 -9.54 10.95 13.04
CA SER A 128 -9.49 12.12 12.14
C SER A 128 -8.44 13.14 12.61
N VAL A 129 -8.38 13.37 13.91
CA VAL A 129 -7.44 14.33 14.54
C VAL A 129 -6.00 13.85 14.40
N PHE A 130 -5.75 12.54 14.49
CA PHE A 130 -4.41 11.97 14.36
C PHE A 130 -3.93 11.86 12.91
N GLU A 131 -4.81 11.53 11.95
CA GLU A 131 -4.45 11.61 10.51
C GLU A 131 -4.18 13.06 10.07
N GLU A 132 -4.95 14.04 10.58
CA GLU A 132 -4.73 15.47 10.32
C GLU A 132 -3.41 15.94 10.93
N THR A 133 -3.12 15.57 12.18
CA THR A 133 -1.84 15.88 12.84
C THR A 133 -0.66 15.21 12.14
N ALA A 134 -0.82 13.98 11.64
CA ALA A 134 0.24 13.27 10.91
C ALA A 134 0.52 13.89 9.54
N LYS A 135 -0.52 14.26 8.77
CA LYS A 135 -0.37 14.99 7.50
C LYS A 135 0.27 16.37 7.69
N GLU A 136 -0.14 17.09 8.74
CA GLU A 136 0.51 18.35 9.11
C GLU A 136 1.99 18.14 9.49
N GLY A 137 2.30 17.07 10.22
CA GLY A 137 3.67 16.71 10.58
C GLY A 137 4.55 16.38 9.37
N GLU A 138 4.03 15.61 8.40
CA GLU A 138 4.72 15.26 7.15
C GLU A 138 4.95 16.50 6.28
N ALA A 139 3.92 17.33 6.06
CA ALA A 139 4.04 18.56 5.27
C ALA A 139 5.03 19.55 5.90
N ARG A 140 4.98 19.72 7.24
CA ARG A 140 5.95 20.55 7.97
C ARG A 140 7.36 19.97 7.86
N GLY A 141 7.52 18.65 7.92
CA GLY A 141 8.80 17.97 7.76
C GLY A 141 9.41 18.16 6.37
N GLU A 142 8.61 18.06 5.31
CA GLU A 142 9.08 18.23 3.94
C GLU A 142 9.53 19.67 3.65
N VAL A 143 8.73 20.67 4.06
CA VAL A 143 9.09 22.09 3.89
C VAL A 143 10.36 22.40 4.69
N ARG A 144 10.46 21.87 5.91
CA ARG A 144 11.63 22.04 6.77
C ARG A 144 12.90 21.43 6.15
N GLY A 145 12.83 20.22 5.61
CA GLY A 145 13.96 19.56 4.95
C GLY A 145 14.40 20.26 3.66
N LYS A 146 13.46 20.79 2.87
CA LYS A 146 13.78 21.59 1.68
C LYS A 146 14.46 22.92 2.06
N ALA A 147 13.99 23.60 3.11
CA ALA A 147 14.60 24.82 3.60
C ALA A 147 16.04 24.59 4.06
N GLU A 148 16.28 23.56 4.87
CA GLU A 148 17.61 23.18 5.35
C GLU A 148 18.56 22.86 4.19
N GLY A 149 18.11 22.07 3.20
CA GLY A 149 18.93 21.75 2.03
C GLY A 149 19.27 22.96 1.15
N ILE A 150 18.34 23.92 0.99
CA ILE A 150 18.60 25.18 0.28
C ILE A 150 19.66 26.00 1.02
N ILE A 151 19.51 26.14 2.34
CA ILE A 151 20.40 26.95 3.19
C ILE A 151 21.81 26.38 3.18
N ASP A 152 21.96 25.09 3.46
CA ASP A 152 23.28 24.44 3.54
C ASP A 152 24.02 24.51 2.20
N THR A 153 23.35 24.19 1.10
CA THR A 153 23.93 24.27 -0.25
C THR A 153 24.35 25.71 -0.60
N CYS A 154 23.55 26.72 -0.25
CA CYS A 154 23.88 28.10 -0.57
C CYS A 154 25.06 28.63 0.27
N TYR A 155 25.17 28.23 1.54
CA TYR A 155 26.33 28.55 2.35
C TYR A 155 27.61 27.88 1.84
N ASP A 156 27.53 26.61 1.42
CA ASP A 156 28.68 25.90 0.83
C ASP A 156 29.17 26.53 -0.48
N LEU A 157 28.26 27.14 -1.23
CA LEU A 157 28.57 27.91 -2.44
C LEU A 157 29.00 29.36 -2.15
N GLY A 158 29.04 29.78 -0.88
CA GLY A 158 29.46 31.12 -0.47
C GLY A 158 28.50 32.23 -0.89
N LEU A 159 27.22 31.93 -1.08
CA LEU A 159 26.22 32.93 -1.47
C LEU A 159 25.87 33.86 -0.30
N PRO A 160 25.64 35.17 -0.55
CA PRO A 160 25.22 36.11 0.48
C PRO A 160 23.81 35.79 0.99
N GLU A 161 23.53 36.07 2.26
CA GLU A 161 22.25 35.74 2.90
C GLU A 161 21.03 36.35 2.19
N GLU A 162 21.18 37.51 1.56
CA GLU A 162 20.11 38.15 0.78
C GLU A 162 19.64 37.26 -0.39
N ASP A 163 20.58 36.56 -1.05
CA ASP A 163 20.25 35.63 -2.15
C ASP A 163 19.63 34.33 -1.61
N ILE A 164 20.04 33.90 -0.42
CA ILE A 164 19.46 32.73 0.27
C ILE A 164 18.01 33.03 0.65
N LEU A 165 17.73 34.21 1.20
CA LEU A 165 16.39 34.66 1.55
C LEU A 165 15.48 34.68 0.33
N GLN A 166 15.92 35.27 -0.79
CA GLN A 166 15.13 35.27 -2.02
C GLN A 166 14.84 33.84 -2.52
N ARG A 167 15.83 32.94 -2.47
CA ARG A 167 15.65 31.54 -2.90
C ARG A 167 14.69 30.78 -2.01
N LEU A 168 14.73 30.98 -0.69
CA LEU A 168 13.78 30.38 0.25
C LEU A 168 12.37 30.88 0.00
N GLN A 169 12.18 32.19 -0.16
CA GLN A 169 10.87 32.78 -0.43
C GLN A 169 10.28 32.26 -1.75
N VAL A 170 11.06 32.21 -2.82
CA VAL A 170 10.58 31.77 -4.14
C VAL A 170 10.36 30.25 -4.19
N LYS A 171 11.28 29.45 -3.65
CA LYS A 171 11.17 27.98 -3.77
C LYS A 171 10.20 27.33 -2.79
N LEU A 172 9.96 27.97 -1.65
CA LEU A 172 9.04 27.46 -0.63
C LEU A 172 7.73 28.24 -0.57
N ASP A 173 7.59 29.30 -1.37
CA ASP A 173 6.44 30.23 -1.38
C ASP A 173 6.12 30.76 0.03
N ILE A 174 7.15 31.27 0.71
CA ILE A 174 7.07 31.73 2.11
C ILE A 174 7.37 33.21 2.24
N SER A 175 6.87 33.82 3.32
CA SER A 175 7.14 35.22 3.64
C SER A 175 8.61 35.47 3.98
N LEU A 176 9.05 36.73 3.85
CA LEU A 176 10.42 37.12 4.23
C LEU A 176 10.73 36.80 5.69
N GLN A 177 9.74 37.00 6.58
CA GLN A 177 9.88 36.68 8.01
C GLN A 177 10.07 35.17 8.23
N ALA A 178 9.33 34.33 7.51
CA ALA A 178 9.49 32.87 7.59
C ALA A 178 10.84 32.41 7.02
N ALA A 179 11.31 33.01 5.93
CA ALA A 179 12.63 32.73 5.37
C ALA A 179 13.77 33.13 6.34
N GLN A 180 13.65 34.29 6.99
CA GLN A 180 14.58 34.74 8.03
C GLN A 180 14.61 33.78 9.22
N GLU A 181 13.45 33.27 9.63
CA GLU A 181 13.37 32.28 10.70
C GLU A 181 14.06 30.98 10.33
N TYR A 182 13.91 30.49 9.09
CA TYR A 182 14.63 29.31 8.62
C TYR A 182 16.15 29.53 8.59
N ILE A 183 16.63 30.69 8.15
CA ILE A 183 18.07 31.04 8.24
C ILE A 183 18.51 31.12 9.71
N ARG A 184 17.70 31.64 10.62
CA ARG A 184 18.03 31.67 12.05
C ARG A 184 18.15 30.27 12.65
N VAL A 185 17.27 29.36 12.24
CA VAL A 185 17.21 27.98 12.77
C VAL A 185 18.28 27.07 12.16
N PHE A 186 18.59 27.24 10.87
CA PHE A 186 19.45 26.34 10.10
C PHE A 186 20.76 26.96 9.60
N GLY A 187 20.91 28.28 9.75
CA GLY A 187 22.11 28.99 9.35
C GLY A 187 23.30 28.59 10.21
N LYS A 188 24.48 28.53 9.59
CA LYS A 188 25.73 28.23 10.29
C LYS A 188 26.03 29.38 11.26
N SER A 189 26.15 29.09 12.55
CA SER A 189 26.61 30.08 13.53
C SER A 189 28.05 30.45 13.21
N THR A 190 28.30 31.65 12.71
CA THR A 190 29.64 32.19 12.57
C THR A 190 30.18 32.44 13.99
N VAL A 191 31.12 31.61 14.46
CA VAL A 191 32.03 31.94 15.56
C VAL A 191 33.25 32.65 14.96
#